data_AF-A0A0G0F3J7-F1
#
_entry.id   AF-A0A0G0F3J7-F1
#
_cell.length_a   1.000
_cell.length_b   1.000
_cell.length_c   1.000
_cell.angle_alpha   90.00
_cell.angle_beta   90.00
_cell.angle_gamma   90.00
#
_symmetry.space_group_name_H-M   'P 1'
#
loop_
_entity.id
_entity.type
_entity.pdbx_description
1 polymer ?
#
loop_
_entity_poly.entity_id
_entity_poly.type
_entity_poly.pdbx_seq_one_letter_code
_entity_poly.pdbx_strand_id
1 'polypeptide(L)'
;MKQSWNDYETAAENGPMAIMFKVFFAVLAFLLVVSAVGYFLSWFGEAAKVAQEEFGAKAALTKYEWFIDQANAIEKMDKDVGLFETRIKSVDDQYKGYGEDMAKWPPHIQMQYNGERQQARDDLIAVASQRNNLVKEYNSSSEKFNWKPFQTRPDKPKERFHEYVTP
;
A
#
# COMPACT_ATOMS: atom_id res chain seq x y z
N MET A 1 5.83 10.11 -50.97
CA MET A 1 6.39 10.21 -52.34
C MET A 1 5.73 9.13 -53.18
N LYS A 2 5.09 9.47 -54.30
CA LYS A 2 4.55 8.46 -55.23
C LYS A 2 5.71 7.94 -56.07
N GLN A 3 6.17 6.72 -55.84
CA GLN A 3 7.10 6.05 -56.75
C GLN A 3 6.36 5.75 -58.06
N SER A 4 6.89 6.24 -59.17
CA SER A 4 6.35 5.99 -60.51
C SER A 4 7.14 4.88 -61.20
N TRP A 5 6.54 4.21 -62.18
CA TRP A 5 7.24 3.19 -62.98
C TRP A 5 8.49 3.73 -63.67
N ASN A 6 8.49 5.01 -64.05
CA ASN A 6 9.64 5.69 -64.62
C ASN A 6 10.86 5.68 -63.69
N ASP A 7 10.67 5.71 -62.37
CA ASP A 7 11.78 5.70 -61.40
C ASP A 7 12.52 4.35 -61.37
N TYR A 8 11.86 3.27 -61.80
CA TYR A 8 12.44 1.94 -61.93
C TYR A 8 13.14 1.77 -63.28
N GLU A 9 12.61 2.35 -64.35
CA GLU A 9 13.25 2.37 -65.68
C GLU A 9 14.57 3.16 -65.66
N THR A 10 14.59 4.36 -65.07
CA THR A 10 15.83 5.16 -64.94
C THR A 10 16.86 4.48 -64.02
N ALA A 11 16.42 3.65 -63.06
CA ALA A 11 17.34 2.85 -62.24
C ALA A 11 17.88 1.63 -63.00
N ALA A 12 17.12 1.06 -63.93
CA ALA A 12 17.57 -0.03 -64.81
C ALA A 12 18.63 0.45 -65.82
N GLU A 13 18.52 1.68 -66.31
CA GLU A 13 19.50 2.31 -67.23
C GLU A 13 20.88 2.55 -66.57
N ASN A 14 20.92 2.75 -65.24
CA ASN A 14 22.15 2.92 -64.48
C ASN A 14 22.84 1.58 -64.11
N GLY A 15 22.34 0.46 -64.63
CA GLY A 15 22.89 -0.88 -64.44
C GLY A 15 22.29 -1.65 -63.25
N PRO A 16 22.47 -2.98 -63.20
CA PRO A 16 21.82 -3.87 -62.24
C PRO A 16 22.12 -3.55 -60.76
N MET A 17 23.24 -2.87 -60.49
CA MET A 17 23.64 -2.45 -59.15
C MET A 17 22.71 -1.38 -58.54
N ALA A 18 22.13 -0.49 -59.35
CA ALA A 18 21.25 0.58 -58.86
C ALA A 18 19.89 0.03 -58.37
N ILE A 19 19.35 -0.99 -59.05
CA ILE A 19 18.15 -1.72 -58.62
C ILE A 19 18.43 -2.46 -57.30
N MET A 20 19.58 -3.16 -57.20
CA MET A 20 19.98 -3.84 -55.97
C MET A 20 20.09 -2.89 -54.78
N PHE A 21 20.65 -1.70 -54.97
CA PHE A 21 20.76 -0.68 -53.92
C PHE A 21 19.40 -0.15 -53.45
N LYS A 22 18.45 0.10 -54.36
CA LYS A 22 17.08 0.51 -54.01
C LYS A 22 16.36 -0.58 -53.21
N VAL A 23 16.46 -1.84 -53.63
CA VAL A 23 15.87 -2.98 -52.91
C VAL A 23 16.52 -3.15 -51.53
N PHE A 24 17.85 -3.05 -51.44
CA PHE A 24 18.58 -3.14 -50.18
C PHE A 24 18.11 -2.07 -49.17
N PHE A 25 18.01 -0.80 -49.58
CA PHE A 25 17.52 0.26 -48.68
C PHE A 25 16.04 0.09 -48.32
N ALA A 26 15.21 -0.42 -49.23
CA ALA A 26 13.81 -0.73 -48.91
C ALA A 26 13.71 -1.83 -47.85
N VAL A 27 14.51 -2.88 -47.95
CA VAL A 27 14.59 -3.96 -46.94
C VAL A 27 15.14 -3.43 -45.62
N LEU A 28 16.20 -2.61 -45.65
CA LEU A 28 16.78 -1.99 -44.45
C LEU A 28 15.75 -1.10 -43.73
N ALA A 29 15.03 -0.27 -44.47
CA ALA A 29 13.96 0.58 -43.93
C ALA A 29 12.83 -0.26 -43.33
N PHE A 30 12.44 -1.36 -43.99
CA PHE A 30 11.45 -2.30 -43.46
C PHE A 30 11.91 -2.92 -42.14
N LEU A 31 13.16 -3.41 -42.05
CA LEU A 31 13.72 -3.98 -40.83
C LEU A 31 13.79 -2.96 -39.68
N LEU A 32 14.14 -1.71 -39.97
CA LEU A 32 14.11 -0.62 -38.98
C LEU A 32 12.69 -0.38 -38.44
N VAL A 33 11.68 -0.36 -39.31
CA VAL A 33 10.27 -0.17 -38.88
C VAL A 33 9.80 -1.34 -38.02
N VAL A 34 10.07 -2.59 -38.43
CA VAL A 34 9.70 -3.78 -37.63
C VAL A 34 10.42 -3.76 -36.28
N SER A 35 11.69 -3.37 -36.24
CA SER A 35 12.45 -3.28 -34.99
C SER A 35 11.91 -2.20 -34.05
N ALA A 36 11.54 -1.03 -34.60
CA ALA A 36 10.91 0.04 -33.84
C ALA A 36 9.56 -0.40 -33.26
N VAL A 37 8.70 -1.04 -34.08
CA VAL A 37 7.41 -1.59 -33.63
C VAL A 37 7.60 -2.65 -32.55
N GLY A 38 8.58 -3.55 -32.71
CA GLY A 38 8.93 -4.56 -31.71
C GLY A 38 9.36 -3.94 -30.38
N TYR A 39 10.15 -2.86 -30.41
CA TYR A 39 10.55 -2.12 -29.21
C TYR A 39 9.33 -1.51 -28.49
N PHE A 40 8.42 -0.86 -29.23
CA PHE A 40 7.20 -0.30 -28.65
C PHE A 40 6.28 -1.38 -28.07
N LEU A 41 6.10 -2.52 -28.75
CA LEU A 41 5.30 -3.64 -28.26
C LEU A 41 5.92 -4.33 -27.04
N SER A 42 7.24 -4.37 -26.93
CA SER A 42 7.95 -4.90 -25.75
C SER A 42 7.59 -4.13 -24.48
N TRP A 43 7.46 -2.80 -24.58
CA TRP A 43 7.02 -1.96 -23.46
C TRP A 43 5.60 -2.27 -23.00
N PHE A 44 4.68 -2.56 -23.93
CA PHE A 44 3.34 -3.02 -23.57
C PHE A 44 3.35 -4.41 -22.93
N GLY A 45 4.28 -5.28 -23.33
CA GLY A 45 4.46 -6.59 -22.71
C GLY A 45 4.86 -6.50 -21.23
N GLU A 46 5.75 -5.59 -20.87
CA GLU A 46 6.13 -5.34 -19.48
C GLU A 46 4.97 -4.78 -18.66
N ALA A 47 4.26 -3.78 -19.19
CA ALA A 47 3.09 -3.20 -18.53
C ALA A 47 1.97 -4.25 -18.33
N ALA A 48 1.72 -5.10 -19.33
CA ALA A 48 0.74 -6.18 -19.24
C ALA A 48 1.16 -7.23 -18.21
N LYS A 49 2.45 -7.57 -18.14
CA LYS A 49 3.00 -8.50 -17.14
C LYS A 49 2.85 -7.94 -15.73
N VAL A 50 3.20 -6.67 -15.50
CA VAL A 50 3.01 -5.99 -14.21
C VAL A 50 1.53 -5.92 -13.85
N ALA A 51 0.65 -5.60 -14.81
CA ALA A 51 -0.78 -5.59 -14.56
C ALA A 51 -1.32 -6.97 -14.18
N GLN A 52 -0.82 -8.04 -14.81
CA GLN A 52 -1.19 -9.41 -14.47
C GLN A 52 -0.63 -9.83 -13.09
N GLU A 53 0.59 -9.44 -12.75
CA GLU A 53 1.21 -9.72 -11.46
C GLU A 53 0.53 -8.95 -10.32
N GLU A 54 0.09 -7.71 -10.56
CA GLU A 54 -0.54 -6.86 -9.55
C GLU A 54 -2.07 -7.05 -9.45
N PHE A 55 -2.76 -7.28 -10.57
CA PHE A 55 -4.23 -7.34 -10.65
C PHE A 55 -4.76 -8.66 -11.17
N GLY A 56 -3.92 -9.65 -11.43
CA GLY A 56 -4.36 -11.00 -11.77
C GLY A 56 -5.19 -11.62 -10.64
N ALA A 57 -6.07 -12.57 -10.97
CA ALA A 57 -7.00 -13.16 -10.01
C ALA A 57 -6.30 -13.73 -8.75
N LYS A 58 -5.13 -14.36 -8.92
CA LYS A 58 -4.33 -14.87 -7.81
C LYS A 58 -3.83 -13.74 -6.90
N ALA A 59 -3.27 -12.67 -7.49
CA ALA A 59 -2.77 -11.53 -6.73
C ALA A 59 -3.90 -10.78 -6.00
N ALA A 60 -5.06 -10.65 -6.64
CA ALA A 60 -6.26 -10.08 -6.04
C ALA A 60 -6.74 -10.91 -4.81
N LEU A 61 -6.74 -12.24 -4.91
CA LEU A 61 -7.06 -13.13 -3.79
C LEU A 61 -6.05 -13.02 -2.65
N THR A 62 -4.75 -13.02 -2.94
CA THR A 62 -3.72 -12.86 -1.90
C THR A 62 -3.81 -11.49 -1.22
N LYS A 63 -4.09 -10.42 -1.97
CA LYS A 63 -4.36 -9.10 -1.40
C LYS A 63 -5.61 -9.10 -0.53
N TYR A 64 -6.65 -9.83 -0.92
CA TYR A 64 -7.88 -9.98 -0.15
C TYR A 64 -7.64 -10.68 1.20
N GLU A 65 -6.91 -11.79 1.20
CA GLU A 65 -6.50 -12.49 2.44
C GLU A 65 -5.70 -11.56 3.35
N TRP A 66 -4.75 -10.82 2.78
CA TRP A 66 -3.98 -9.82 3.53
C TRP A 66 -4.87 -8.76 4.19
N PHE A 67 -5.87 -8.22 3.49
CA PHE A 67 -6.79 -7.23 4.08
C PHE A 67 -7.61 -7.83 5.23
N ILE A 68 -8.07 -9.08 5.11
CA ILE A 68 -8.76 -9.78 6.21
C ILE A 68 -7.83 -9.94 7.42
N ASP A 69 -6.61 -10.40 7.19
CA ASP A 69 -5.64 -10.63 8.26
C ASP A 69 -5.30 -9.33 8.99
N GLN A 70 -5.13 -8.23 8.23
CA GLN A 70 -4.90 -6.90 8.79
C GLN A 70 -6.11 -6.38 9.57
N ALA A 71 -7.33 -6.57 9.07
CA ALA A 71 -8.56 -6.20 9.79
C ALA A 71 -8.68 -6.96 11.12
N ASN A 72 -8.41 -8.27 11.12
CA ASN A 72 -8.39 -9.09 12.33
C ASN A 72 -7.28 -8.67 13.30
N ALA A 73 -6.10 -8.30 12.79
CA ALA A 73 -5.00 -7.79 13.60
C ALA A 73 -5.36 -6.45 14.27
N ILE A 74 -6.06 -5.56 13.55
CA ILE A 74 -6.53 -4.29 14.09
C ILE A 74 -7.62 -4.53 15.15
N GLU A 75 -8.57 -5.43 14.92
CA GLU A 75 -9.59 -5.77 15.92
C GLU A 75 -8.95 -6.34 17.20
N LYS A 76 -7.93 -7.18 17.06
CA LYS A 76 -7.15 -7.68 18.19
C LYS A 76 -6.49 -6.52 18.96
N MET A 77 -5.83 -5.61 18.24
CA MET A 77 -5.21 -4.44 18.86
C MET A 77 -6.24 -3.53 19.54
N ASP A 78 -7.43 -3.36 18.98
CA ASP A 78 -8.52 -2.61 19.62
C ASP A 78 -8.91 -3.22 20.96
N LYS A 79 -8.97 -4.56 21.06
CA LYS A 79 -9.21 -5.26 22.32
C LYS A 79 -8.05 -5.08 23.30
N ASP A 80 -6.81 -5.19 22.81
CA ASP A 80 -5.61 -4.99 23.63
C ASP A 80 -5.58 -3.58 24.21
N VAL A 81 -5.89 -2.55 23.41
CA VAL A 81 -6.00 -1.18 23.90
C VAL A 81 -7.04 -1.06 25.03
N GLY A 82 -8.23 -1.66 24.86
CA GLY A 82 -9.24 -1.69 25.92
C GLY A 82 -8.79 -2.37 27.22
N LEU A 83 -7.94 -3.41 27.13
CA LEU A 83 -7.32 -4.04 28.29
C LEU A 83 -6.34 -3.08 28.99
N PHE A 84 -5.51 -2.35 28.24
CA PHE A 84 -4.57 -1.37 28.82
C PHE A 84 -5.28 -0.15 29.43
N GLU A 85 -6.39 0.32 28.84
CA GLU A 85 -7.24 1.34 29.46
C GLU A 85 -7.84 0.83 30.78
N THR A 86 -8.29 -0.42 30.81
CA THR A 86 -8.79 -1.05 32.04
C THR A 86 -7.70 -1.16 33.09
N ARG A 87 -6.44 -1.41 32.69
CA ARG A 87 -5.29 -1.43 33.60
C ARG A 87 -5.06 -0.06 34.25
N ILE A 88 -5.14 1.04 33.50
CA ILE A 88 -5.04 2.40 34.09
C ILE A 88 -6.14 2.61 35.12
N LYS A 89 -7.38 2.25 34.80
CA LYS A 89 -8.51 2.33 35.75
C LYS A 89 -8.28 1.46 36.99
N SER A 90 -7.73 0.25 36.82
CA SER A 90 -7.39 -0.63 37.93
C SER A 90 -6.31 -0.04 38.83
N VAL A 91 -5.31 0.67 38.29
CA VAL A 91 -4.33 1.42 39.09
C VAL A 91 -5.06 2.54 39.84
N ASP A 92 -5.86 3.35 39.16
CA ASP A 92 -6.63 4.41 39.81
C ASP A 92 -7.54 3.86 40.95
N ASP A 93 -8.19 2.72 40.73
CA ASP A 93 -9.07 2.04 41.71
C ASP A 93 -8.31 1.47 42.92
N GLN A 94 -7.13 0.88 42.72
CA GLN A 94 -6.30 0.35 43.81
C GLN A 94 -5.92 1.42 44.82
N TYR A 95 -5.71 2.65 44.36
CA TYR A 95 -5.29 3.76 45.24
C TYR A 95 -6.46 4.59 45.78
N LYS A 96 -7.71 4.35 45.37
CA LYS A 96 -8.90 5.02 45.95
C LYS A 96 -9.01 4.84 47.45
N GLY A 97 -8.49 3.74 48.00
CA GLY A 97 -8.48 3.46 49.44
C GLY A 97 -7.68 4.48 50.28
N TYR A 98 -6.77 5.25 49.67
CA TYR A 98 -5.97 6.28 50.34
C TYR A 98 -6.68 7.64 50.43
N GLY A 99 -7.89 7.76 49.86
CA GLY A 99 -8.71 8.96 49.87
C GLY A 99 -8.71 9.71 48.52
N GLU A 100 -9.73 10.53 48.29
CA GLU A 100 -9.93 11.27 47.03
C GLU A 100 -8.89 12.37 46.80
N ASP A 101 -8.33 12.93 47.88
CA ASP A 101 -7.38 14.03 47.85
C ASP A 101 -5.94 13.50 47.76
N MET A 102 -5.45 13.36 46.53
CA MET A 102 -4.09 12.87 46.24
C MET A 102 -2.99 13.69 46.92
N ALA A 103 -3.23 14.98 47.22
CA ALA A 103 -2.24 15.83 47.87
C ALA A 103 -1.99 15.44 49.34
N LYS A 104 -2.97 14.77 49.97
CA LYS A 104 -2.87 14.30 51.37
C LYS A 104 -2.26 12.91 51.48
N TRP A 105 -2.02 12.23 50.37
CA TRP A 105 -1.44 10.89 50.40
C TRP A 105 -0.01 10.95 50.96
N PRO A 106 0.45 9.91 51.67
CA PRO A 106 1.85 9.81 52.07
C PRO A 106 2.79 9.92 50.85
N PRO A 107 3.94 10.63 50.94
CA PRO A 107 4.82 10.86 49.80
C PRO A 107 5.25 9.58 49.05
N HIS A 108 5.47 8.49 49.77
CA HIS A 108 5.84 7.20 49.17
C HIS A 108 4.70 6.60 48.33
N ILE A 109 3.44 6.74 48.76
CA ILE A 109 2.25 6.29 48.01
C ILE A 109 2.06 7.14 46.75
N GLN A 110 2.22 8.46 46.85
CA GLN A 110 2.16 9.35 45.68
C GLN A 110 3.20 8.97 44.62
N MET A 111 4.44 8.73 45.05
CA MET A 111 5.51 8.33 44.15
C MET A 111 5.20 6.99 43.47
N GLN A 112 4.71 6.02 44.23
CA GLN A 112 4.36 4.69 43.71
C GLN A 112 3.21 4.76 42.69
N TYR A 113 2.12 5.43 43.04
CA TYR A 113 0.98 5.64 42.14
C TYR A 113 1.40 6.34 40.84
N ASN A 114 2.17 7.42 40.93
CA ASN A 114 2.64 8.15 39.75
C ASN A 114 3.51 7.25 38.86
N GLY A 115 4.37 6.42 39.45
CA GLY A 115 5.20 5.46 38.71
C GLY A 115 4.38 4.39 37.99
N GLU A 116 3.46 3.72 38.70
CA GLU A 116 2.61 2.66 38.14
C GLU A 116 1.66 3.19 37.07
N ARG A 117 1.07 4.37 37.32
CA ARG A 117 0.17 5.03 36.37
C ARG A 117 0.90 5.51 35.13
N GLN A 118 2.11 6.04 35.28
CA GLN A 118 2.94 6.44 34.14
C GLN A 118 3.32 5.22 33.31
N GLN A 119 3.75 4.12 33.94
CA GLN A 119 4.05 2.88 33.24
C GLN A 119 2.83 2.35 32.47
N ALA A 120 1.65 2.32 33.09
CA ALA A 120 0.43 1.89 32.43
C ALA A 120 0.04 2.79 31.23
N ARG A 121 0.30 4.10 31.32
CA ARG A 121 0.12 5.05 30.21
C ARG A 121 1.11 4.83 29.08
N ASP A 122 2.38 4.61 29.40
CA ASP A 122 3.42 4.37 28.39
C ASP A 122 3.13 3.07 27.61
N ASP A 123 2.69 2.02 28.32
CA ASP A 123 2.24 0.76 27.72
C ASP A 123 1.02 1.00 26.78
N LEU A 124 0.01 1.75 27.23
CA LEU A 124 -1.15 2.12 26.43
C LEU A 124 -0.75 2.86 25.15
N ILE A 125 0.15 3.85 25.27
CA ILE A 125 0.65 4.64 24.13
C ILE A 125 1.39 3.74 23.13
N ALA A 126 2.21 2.80 23.62
CA ALA A 126 2.93 1.87 22.77
C ALA A 126 1.97 1.00 21.95
N VAL A 127 0.95 0.42 22.58
CA VAL A 127 -0.05 -0.42 21.88
C VAL A 127 -0.92 0.40 20.94
N ALA A 128 -1.36 1.59 21.37
CA ALA A 128 -2.12 2.50 20.50
C ALA A 128 -1.31 2.94 19.27
N SER A 129 0.01 3.14 19.41
CA SER A 129 0.91 3.46 18.31
C SER A 129 1.01 2.30 17.31
N GLN A 130 1.18 1.06 17.80
CA GLN A 130 1.19 -0.14 16.96
C GLN A 130 -0.12 -0.29 16.19
N ARG A 131 -1.25 -0.12 16.88
CA ARG A 131 -2.59 -0.11 16.28
C ARG A 131 -2.74 0.94 15.18
N ASN A 132 -2.29 2.17 15.42
CA ASN A 132 -2.35 3.25 14.42
C ASN A 132 -1.48 2.97 13.19
N ASN A 133 -0.32 2.33 13.37
CA ASN A 133 0.51 1.93 12.23
C ASN A 133 -0.19 0.89 11.35
N LEU A 134 -0.85 -0.11 11.95
CA LEU A 134 -1.64 -1.09 11.20
C LEU A 134 -2.78 -0.43 10.41
N VAL A 135 -3.52 0.48 11.05
CA VAL A 135 -4.62 1.21 10.38
C VAL A 135 -4.08 2.07 9.24
N LYS A 136 -2.95 2.75 9.43
CA LYS A 136 -2.31 3.55 8.37
C LYS A 136 -1.91 2.68 7.19
N GLU A 137 -1.28 1.53 7.45
CA GLU A 137 -0.89 0.59 6.40
C GLU A 137 -2.11 0.06 5.65
N TYR A 138 -3.11 -0.43 6.38
CA TYR A 138 -4.39 -0.88 5.82
C TYR A 138 -5.03 0.19 4.93
N ASN A 139 -5.18 1.42 5.44
CA ASN A 139 -5.80 2.52 4.69
C ASN A 139 -5.00 2.84 3.43
N SER A 140 -3.67 2.98 3.55
CA SER A 140 -2.80 3.29 2.40
C SER A 140 -2.82 2.20 1.32
N SER A 141 -2.95 0.93 1.71
CA SER A 141 -3.08 -0.19 0.76
C SER A 141 -4.49 -0.25 0.15
N SER A 142 -5.52 0.08 0.93
CA SER A 142 -6.91 0.13 0.47
C SER A 142 -7.19 1.30 -0.48
N GLU A 143 -6.36 2.34 -0.47
CA GLU A 143 -6.44 3.44 -1.44
C GLU A 143 -5.84 3.04 -2.80
N LYS A 144 -4.78 2.22 -2.79
CA LYS A 144 -4.10 1.75 -4.01
C LYS A 144 -4.91 0.68 -4.74
N PHE A 145 -5.61 -0.17 -4.01
CA PHE A 145 -6.46 -1.21 -4.56
C PHE A 145 -7.91 -0.81 -4.36
N ASN A 146 -8.75 -0.77 -5.40
CA ASN A 146 -10.17 -0.46 -5.24
C ASN A 146 -10.86 -1.58 -4.44
N TRP A 147 -10.78 -1.51 -3.12
CA TRP A 147 -11.23 -2.52 -2.16
C TRP A 147 -12.75 -2.49 -1.97
N LYS A 148 -13.40 -1.38 -2.33
CA LYS A 148 -14.84 -1.15 -2.17
C LYS A 148 -15.74 -2.31 -2.66
N PRO A 149 -15.48 -2.97 -3.80
CA PRO A 149 -16.30 -4.09 -4.28
C PRO A 149 -16.17 -5.37 -3.44
N PHE A 150 -15.12 -5.49 -2.64
CA PHE A 150 -14.79 -6.68 -1.85
C PHE A 150 -15.13 -6.54 -0.37
N GLN A 151 -15.69 -5.39 0.02
CA GLN A 151 -16.19 -5.13 1.37
C GLN A 151 -17.45 -5.95 1.62
N THR A 152 -17.36 -6.92 2.52
CA THR A 152 -18.51 -7.76 2.92
C THR A 152 -19.02 -7.39 4.33
N ARG A 153 -18.27 -6.55 5.06
CA ARG A 153 -18.61 -5.98 6.37
C ARG A 153 -18.28 -4.47 6.39
N PRO A 154 -18.71 -3.70 7.41
CA PRO A 154 -18.20 -2.35 7.64
C PRO A 154 -16.72 -2.44 8.10
N ASP A 155 -15.82 -2.77 7.17
CA ASP A 155 -14.41 -3.15 7.40
C ASP A 155 -13.44 -1.97 7.37
N LYS A 156 -13.91 -0.73 7.53
CA LYS A 156 -12.99 0.39 7.71
C LYS A 156 -12.66 0.51 9.20
N PRO A 157 -11.44 0.11 9.61
CA PRO A 157 -11.00 0.41 10.96
C PRO A 157 -10.98 1.93 11.14
N LYS A 158 -11.49 2.42 12.27
CA LYS A 158 -11.55 3.86 12.57
C LYS A 158 -10.15 4.46 12.49
N GLU A 159 -10.04 5.65 11.88
CA GLU A 159 -8.75 6.26 11.52
C GLU A 159 -7.87 6.63 12.72
N ARG A 160 -8.47 6.95 13.88
CA ARG A 160 -7.71 7.35 15.07
C ARG A 160 -8.33 6.78 16.34
N PHE A 161 -7.47 6.40 17.28
CA PHE A 161 -7.90 5.89 18.58
C PHE A 161 -8.49 6.99 19.49
N HIS A 162 -8.09 8.26 19.32
CA HIS A 162 -8.48 9.35 20.23
C HIS A 162 -9.98 9.70 20.23
N GLU A 163 -10.78 9.13 19.32
CA GLU A 163 -12.24 9.20 19.40
C GLU A 163 -12.84 8.40 20.57
N TYR A 164 -12.04 7.57 21.27
CA TYR A 164 -12.44 6.88 22.50
C TYR A 164 -12.18 7.68 23.78
N VAL A 165 -11.51 8.84 23.67
CA VAL A 165 -11.17 9.68 24.83
C VAL A 165 -11.69 11.09 24.59
N THR A 166 -13.01 11.24 24.64
CA THR A 166 -13.57 12.53 25.07
C THR A 166 -13.53 12.59 26.60
N PRO A 167 -13.23 13.77 27.18
CA PRO A 167 -12.96 13.93 28.61
C PRO A 167 -14.12 13.55 29.52
#